data_AF-A0A2I0VEI1-F1
#
_entry.id   AF-A0A2I0VEI1-F1
#
_cell.length_a   1.000
_cell.length_b   1.000
_cell.length_c   1.000
_cell.angle_alpha   90.00
_cell.angle_beta   90.00
_cell.angle_gamma   90.00
#
_symmetry.space_group_name_H-M   'P 1'
#
loop_
_entity.id
_entity.type
_entity.pdbx_description
1 polymer ?
#
loop_
_entity_poly.entity_id
_entity_poly.type
_entity_poly.pdbx_seq_one_letter_code
_entity_poly.pdbx_strand_id
1 'polypeptide(L)' 'MFEGEAIGLNAMYSTKSVRVPQPFKFGPLPTGGSFIIMEFVEFGSSRGNQSVLGRRLAEMHKAGKSDKGFGFDVDNTIGR' A
#
# COMPACT_ATOMS: atom_id res chain seq x y z
N MET A 1 5.66 -12.34 2.77
CA MET A 1 5.29 -11.11 3.51
C MET A 1 5.46 -9.87 2.64
N PHE A 2 6.69 -9.48 2.27
CA PHE A 2 6.92 -8.27 1.45
C PHE A 2 6.27 -8.28 0.07
N GLU A 3 6.05 -9.45 -0.53
CA GLU A 3 5.25 -9.58 -1.76
C GLU A 3 3.82 -9.06 -1.57
N GLY A 4 3.11 -9.51 -0.53
CA GLY A 4 1.76 -9.06 -0.22
C GLY A 4 1.70 -7.56 0.09
N GLU A 5 2.72 -7.04 0.77
CA GLU A 5 2.85 -5.59 1.04
C GLU A 5 3.05 -4.79 -0.27
N ALA A 6 3.93 -5.23 -1.17
CA ALA A 6 4.15 -4.59 -2.45
C ALA A 6 2.90 -4.60 -3.34
N ILE A 7 2.15 -5.70 -3.36
CA ILE A 7 0.89 -5.81 -4.11
C ILE A 7 -0.16 -4.85 -3.51
N GLY A 8 -0.27 -4.80 -2.19
CA GLY A 8 -1.17 -3.87 -1.50
C GLY A 8 -0.83 -2.41 -1.76
N LEU A 9 0.45 -2.02 -1.66
CA LEU A 9 0.93 -0.67 -1.96
C LEU A 9 0.66 -0.29 -3.43
N ASN A 10 0.89 -1.19 -4.38
CA ASN A 10 0.58 -0.96 -5.80
C ASN A 10 -0.92 -0.76 -6.04
N ALA A 11 -1.77 -1.58 -5.41
CA ALA A 11 -3.22 -1.43 -5.51
C ALA A 11 -3.67 -0.06 -5.02
N MET A 12 -3.20 0.38 -3.84
CA MET A 12 -3.50 1.71 -3.30
C MET A 12 -2.95 2.83 -4.19
N TYR A 13 -1.70 2.72 -4.66
CA TYR A 13 -1.05 3.71 -5.51
C TYR A 13 -1.83 3.95 -6.82
N SER A 14 -2.36 2.88 -7.43
CA SER A 14 -3.11 2.95 -8.67
C SER A 14 -4.40 3.78 -8.59
N THR A 15 -4.98 3.93 -7.39
CA THR A 15 -6.20 4.72 -7.16
C THR A 15 -5.99 6.24 -7.24
N LYS A 16 -4.72 6.70 -7.20
CA LYS A 16 -4.34 8.12 -7.23
C LYS A 16 -5.07 8.99 -6.19
N SER A 17 -5.26 8.45 -4.98
CA SER A 17 -6.06 9.06 -3.91
C SER A 17 -5.21 9.48 -2.69
N VAL A 18 -5.10 8.62 -1.69
CA VAL A 18 -4.19 8.79 -0.55
C VAL A 18 -2.75 8.49 -0.98
N ARG A 19 -1.80 9.27 -0.45
CA ARG A 19 -0.37 9.06 -0.74
C ARG A 19 0.10 7.79 -0.03
N VAL A 20 0.70 6.89 -0.80
CA VAL A 20 1.42 5.70 -0.34
C VAL A 20 2.78 5.66 -1.05
N PRO A 21 3.84 5.09 -0.44
CA PRO A 21 5.12 4.94 -1.12
C PRO A 21 4.96 3.99 -2.32
N GLN A 22 5.52 4.37 -3.46
CA GLN A 22 5.53 3.51 -4.64
C GLN A 22 6.49 2.32 -4.43
N PRO A 23 6.02 1.06 -4.50
CA PRO A 23 6.91 -0.10 -4.42
C PRO A 23 7.62 -0.31 -5.77
N PHE A 24 8.91 -0.63 -5.73
CA PHE A 24 9.74 -0.86 -6.91
C PHE A 24 10.11 -2.34 -7.09
N LYS A 25 10.48 -3.03 -6.00
CA LYS A 25 10.91 -4.43 -6.05
C LYS A 25 10.78 -5.11 -4.69
N PHE A 26 10.62 -6.42 -4.68
CA PHE A 26 10.74 -7.26 -3.50
C PHE A 26 11.42 -8.59 -3.88
N GLY A 27 11.87 -9.36 -2.90
CA GLY A 27 12.43 -10.69 -3.15
C GLY A 27 13.11 -11.33 -1.94
N PRO A 28 13.59 -12.58 -2.10
CA PRO A 28 14.39 -13.26 -1.09
C PRO A 28 15.84 -12.74 -1.08
N LEU A 29 16.49 -12.82 0.08
CA LEU A 29 17.93 -12.57 0.22
C LEU A 29 18.71 -13.89 0.16
N PRO A 30 19.89 -13.93 -0.49
CA PRO A 30 20.70 -15.16 -0.60
C PRO A 30 21.10 -15.77 0.76
N THR A 31 21.24 -14.94 1.79
CA THR A 31 21.66 -15.33 3.14
C THR A 31 20.49 -15.67 4.07
N GLY A 32 19.27 -15.75 3.54
CA GLY A 32 18.03 -15.85 4.32
C GLY A 32 17.43 -14.50 4.65
N GLY A 33 16.10 -14.47 4.77
CA GLY A 33 15.31 -13.24 4.87
C GLY A 33 14.74 -12.78 3.53
N SER A 34 14.09 -11.63 3.54
CA SER A 34 13.47 -11.03 2.34
C SER A 34 13.59 -9.51 2.41
N PHE A 35 13.36 -8.84 1.28
CA PHE A 35 13.45 -7.38 1.17
C PHE A 35 12.29 -6.80 0.36
N ILE A 36 12.10 -5.48 0.52
CA ILE A 36 11.29 -4.62 -0.34
C ILE A 36 12.07 -3.31 -0.60
N ILE A 37 11.93 -2.77 -1.80
CA ILE A 37 12.48 -1.49 -2.25
C ILE A 37 11.28 -0.64 -2.67
N MET A 38 11.18 0.58 -2.16
CA MET A 38 10.08 1.50 -2.41
C MET A 38 10.53 2.97 -2.37
N GLU A 39 9.66 3.88 -2.79
CA GLU A 39 9.82 5.32 -2.67
C GLU A 39 10.14 5.70 -1.22
N PHE A 40 11.21 6.45 -1.03
CA PHE A 40 11.47 7.10 0.25
C PHE A 40 10.58 8.35 0.38
N VAL A 41 9.77 8.40 1.42
CA VAL A 41 8.93 9.55 1.74
C VAL A 41 9.51 10.25 2.96
N GLU A 42 9.99 11.47 2.77
CA GLU A 42 10.38 12.32 3.90
C GLU A 42 9.14 12.75 4.67
N PHE A 43 9.08 12.39 5.95
CA PHE A 43 7.98 12.80 6.83
C PHE A 43 8.24 14.19 7.40
N GLY A 44 7.23 15.05 7.33
CA GLY A 44 7.27 16.38 7.92
C GLY A 44 6.98 16.38 9.41
N SER A 45 7.44 17.43 10.11
CA SER A 45 7.29 17.64 11.56
C SER A 45 6.01 18.41 11.97
N SER A 46 5.11 18.71 11.03
CA SER A 46 3.93 19.55 11.28
C SER A 46 2.72 18.76 11.80
N ARG A 47 1.77 19.46 12.45
CA ARG A 47 0.47 18.89 12.87
C ARG A 47 -0.26 18.36 11.64
N GLY A 48 -0.43 17.05 11.56
CA GLY A 48 -1.12 16.38 10.45
C GLY A 48 -2.56 16.88 10.25
N ASN A 49 -3.07 16.78 9.02
CA ASN A 49 -4.42 17.22 8.67
C ASN A 49 -5.39 16.03 8.55
N GLN A 50 -6.16 15.77 9.61
CA GLN A 50 -7.08 14.62 9.69
C GLN A 50 -8.23 14.69 8.68
N SER A 51 -8.75 15.88 8.38
CA SER A 51 -9.86 16.01 7.43
C SER A 51 -9.41 15.68 6.00
N VAL A 52 -8.18 16.06 5.64
CA VAL A 52 -7.57 15.68 4.36
C VAL A 52 -7.35 14.18 4.29
N LEU A 53 -6.81 13.57 5.36
CA LEU A 53 -6.64 12.11 5.42
C LEU A 53 -7.97 11.38 5.20
N GLY A 54 -9.03 11.77 5.93
CA GLY A 54 -10.35 11.18 5.79
C GLY A 54 -10.92 11.29 4.37
N ARG A 55 -10.79 12.47 3.73
CA ARG A 55 -11.25 12.67 2.34
C ARG A 55 -10.48 11.80 1.35
N ARG A 56 -9.14 11.74 1.46
CA ARG A 56 -8.32 10.93 0.56
C ARG A 56 -8.57 9.43 0.73
N LEU A 57 -8.81 8.98 1.97
CA LEU A 57 -9.19 7.61 2.24
C LEU A 57 -10.55 7.25 1.64
N ALA A 58 -11.54 8.16 1.73
CA ALA A 58 -12.84 7.97 1.09
C ALA A 58 -12.74 7.93 -0.45
N GLU A 59 -11.88 8.76 -1.05
CA GLU A 59 -11.58 8.72 -2.49
C GLU A 59 -10.97 7.36 -2.88
N MET A 60 -10.07 6.80 -2.07
CA MET A 60 -9.50 5.46 -2.29
C MET A 60 -10.58 4.38 -2.31
N HIS A 61 -11.46 4.35 -1.30
CA HIS A 61 -12.56 3.38 -1.22
C HIS A 61 -13.51 3.47 -2.41
N LYS A 62 -13.76 4.68 -2.93
CA LYS A 62 -14.65 4.89 -4.07
C LYS A 62 -14.04 4.42 -5.40
N ALA A 63 -12.71 4.58 -5.55
CA ALA A 63 -11.97 4.25 -6.77
C ALA A 63 -11.59 2.77 -6.85
N GLY A 64 -11.23 2.14 -5.72
CA GLY A 64 -10.85 0.73 -5.64
C GLY A 64 -12.06 -0.18 -5.80
N LYS A 65 -12.36 -0.60 -7.03
CA LYS A 65 -13.43 -1.55 -7.34
C LYS A 65 -12.83 -2.86 -7.85
N SER A 66 -13.51 -3.96 -7.56
CA SER A 66 -13.17 -5.31 -8.04
C SER A 66 -14.43 -5.97 -8.58
N ASP A 67 -14.31 -6.58 -9.76
CA ASP A 67 -15.38 -7.39 -10.35
C ASP A 67 -15.36 -8.85 -9.83
N LYS A 68 -14.41 -9.19 -8.95
CA LYS A 68 -14.25 -10.53 -8.35
C LYS A 68 -14.96 -10.70 -7.00
N GLY A 69 -15.70 -9.69 -6.54
CA GLY A 69 -16.34 -9.69 -5.23
C GLY A 69 -15.37 -9.36 -4.08
N PHE A 70 -15.66 -9.85 -2.88
CA PHE A 70 -14.87 -9.59 -1.68
C PHE A 70 -13.65 -10.51 -1.60
N GLY A 71 -12.49 -9.92 -1.29
CA GLY A 71 -11.21 -10.63 -1.18
C GLY A 71 -10.09 -9.78 -1.76
N PHE A 72 -8.95 -10.42 -2.00
CA PHE A 72 -7.80 -9.80 -2.66
C PHE A 72 -7.09 -10.85 -3.52
N ASP A 73 -6.26 -10.40 -4.46
CA ASP A 73 -5.62 -11.30 -5.44
C ASP A 73 -4.62 -12.27 -4.80
N VAL A 74 -4.13 -11.96 -3.60
CA VAL A 74 -3.22 -12.81 -2.83
C VAL A 74 -3.61 -12.80 -1.35
N ASP A 75 -3.36 -13.93 -0.68
CA ASP A 75 -3.33 -13.96 0.78
C ASP A 75 -2.24 -13.02 1.29
N ASN A 76 -2.56 -12.27 2.33
CA ASN A 76 -1.63 -11.36 2.96
C ASN A 76 -1.61 -11.58 4.49
N THR A 77 -0.89 -10.73 5.20
CA THR A 77 -0.73 -10.87 6.66
C THR A 77 -1.87 -10.24 7.47
N ILE A 78 -2.91 -9.71 6.82
CA ILE A 78 -4.06 -9.11 7.51
C ILE A 78 -4.97 -10.24 8.00
N GLY A 79 -5.26 -10.27 9.30
CA GLY A 79 -6.20 -11.25 9.89
C GLY A 79 -5.57 -12.57 10.35
N ARG A 80 -4.24 -12.65 10.48
CA ARG A 80 -3.54 -13.72 11.21
C ARG A 80 -3.25 -13.34 12.65
#